data_AF-A0A8T3BUY3-F1
#
_entry.id   AF-A0A8T3BUY3-F1
#
_cell.length_a   1.000
_cell.length_b   1.000
_cell.length_c   1.000
_cell.angle_alpha   90.00
_cell.angle_beta   90.00
_cell.angle_gamma   90.00
#
_symmetry.space_group_name_H-M   'P 1'
#
loop_
_entity.id
_entity.type
_entity.pdbx_description
1 polymer ?
#
loop_
_entity_poly.entity_id
_entity_poly.type
_entity_poly.pdbx_seq_one_letter_code
_entity_poly.pdbx_strand_id
1 'polypeptide(L)'
;MDNEGGGCLSSFIDHGTVESHRLFLARRTVLEMLCDRGYVVAPPDLELTLSAFRSLYGEYPDLERLRISTNLVSDPSKKVSPPPFSETLPLPNYWEIRV
;
A
#
# COMPACT_ATOMS: atom_id res chain seq x y z
N MET A 1 5.24 -5.29 -49.78
CA MET A 1 6.08 -6.10 -48.87
C MET A 1 6.71 -5.10 -47.93
N ASP A 2 5.96 -4.75 -46.90
CA ASP A 2 6.26 -3.64 -46.02
C ASP A 2 6.42 -4.30 -44.66
N ASN A 3 7.68 -4.56 -44.34
CA ASN A 3 8.11 -5.22 -43.12
C ASN A 3 7.78 -4.29 -41.94
N GLU A 4 6.63 -4.49 -41.30
CA GLU A 4 6.30 -3.93 -39.98
C GLU A 4 7.26 -4.54 -38.95
N GLY A 5 8.48 -4.00 -38.95
CA GLY A 5 9.55 -4.35 -38.03
C GLY A 5 9.09 -4.08 -36.60
N GLY A 6 9.14 -5.14 -35.79
CA GLY A 6 8.72 -5.17 -34.40
C GLY A 6 9.11 -3.91 -33.65
N GLY A 7 8.08 -3.19 -33.17
CA GLY A 7 8.25 -2.15 -32.16
C GLY A 7 9.01 -2.76 -30.99
N CYS A 8 10.23 -2.27 -30.78
CA CYS A 8 11.13 -2.81 -29.77
C CYS A 8 10.43 -2.71 -28.42
N LEU A 9 10.27 -3.85 -27.74
CA LEU A 9 9.72 -3.93 -26.38
C LEU A 9 10.49 -3.06 -25.37
N SER A 10 11.61 -2.45 -25.78
CA SER A 10 12.43 -1.53 -25.00
C SER A 10 11.66 -0.33 -24.44
N SER A 11 10.60 0.14 -25.09
CA SER A 11 9.79 1.26 -24.54
C SER A 11 9.00 0.88 -23.29
N PHE A 12 8.77 -0.42 -23.06
CA PHE A 12 8.12 -0.94 -21.86
C PHE A 12 9.13 -1.38 -20.79
N ILE A 13 10.43 -1.32 -21.11
CA ILE A 13 11.46 -1.62 -20.13
C ILE A 13 11.49 -0.47 -19.14
N ASP A 14 11.09 -0.81 -17.93
CA ASP A 14 11.19 0.07 -16.79
C ASP A 14 12.67 0.39 -16.49
N HIS A 15 13.02 1.67 -16.46
CA HIS A 15 14.39 2.13 -16.28
C HIS A 15 14.81 2.33 -14.82
N GLY A 16 13.88 2.19 -13.88
CA GLY A 16 14.22 2.31 -12.47
C GLY A 16 14.67 0.99 -11.83
N THR A 17 14.95 1.04 -10.54
CA THR A 17 15.37 -0.16 -9.80
C THR A 17 14.30 -1.25 -9.79
N VAL A 18 14.75 -2.51 -9.86
CA VAL A 18 13.90 -3.70 -9.69
C VAL A 18 13.18 -3.67 -8.34
N GLU A 19 13.84 -3.17 -7.28
CA GLU A 19 13.27 -3.15 -5.94
C GLU A 19 12.12 -2.15 -5.80
N SER A 20 12.23 -0.94 -6.37
CA SER A 20 11.12 0.01 -6.38
C SER A 20 9.90 -0.54 -7.11
N HIS A 21 10.12 -1.28 -8.20
CA HIS A 21 9.04 -1.94 -8.94
C HIS A 21 8.37 -3.05 -8.13
N ARG A 22 9.15 -3.90 -7.45
CA ARG A 22 8.63 -4.95 -6.56
C ARG A 22 7.81 -4.36 -5.42
N LEU A 23 8.31 -3.32 -4.76
CA LEU A 23 7.62 -2.66 -3.64
C LEU A 23 6.37 -1.92 -4.10
N PHE A 24 6.38 -1.32 -5.29
CA PHE A 24 5.19 -0.74 -5.90
C PHE A 24 4.09 -1.79 -6.08
N LEU A 25 4.40 -2.93 -6.70
CA LEU A 25 3.45 -4.02 -6.89
C LEU A 25 2.96 -4.59 -5.55
N ALA A 26 3.87 -4.82 -4.61
CA ALA A 26 3.52 -5.31 -3.28
C ALA A 26 2.56 -4.36 -2.55
N ARG A 27 2.85 -3.04 -2.57
CA ARG A 27 1.97 -2.01 -1.98
C ARG A 27 0.59 -2.04 -2.64
N ARG A 28 0.53 -2.11 -3.97
CA ARG A 28 -0.74 -2.11 -4.70
C ARG A 28 -1.59 -3.31 -4.34
N THR A 29 -1.00 -4.51 -4.33
CA THR A 29 -1.68 -5.73 -3.89
C THR A 29 -2.19 -5.60 -2.45
N VAL A 30 -1.40 -5.06 -1.53
CA VAL A 30 -1.84 -4.87 -0.14
C VAL A 30 -3.02 -3.88 -0.05
N LEU A 31 -3.01 -2.79 -0.83
CA LEU A 31 -4.12 -1.85 -0.89
C LEU A 31 -5.39 -2.49 -1.47
N GLU A 32 -5.28 -3.29 -2.52
CA GLU A 32 -6.39 -4.07 -3.08
C GLU A 32 -6.94 -5.04 -2.02
N MET A 33 -6.07 -5.78 -1.32
CA MET A 33 -6.46 -6.68 -0.23
C MET A 33 -7.11 -5.96 0.96
N LEU A 34 -6.72 -4.71 1.24
CA LEU A 34 -7.34 -3.89 2.28
C LEU A 34 -8.73 -3.44 1.84
N CYS A 35 -8.88 -3.01 0.59
CA CYS A 35 -10.17 -2.67 0.00
C CYS A 35 -11.15 -3.86 0.04
N ASP A 36 -10.69 -5.04 -0.37
CA ASP A 36 -11.49 -6.28 -0.34
C ASP A 36 -11.95 -6.67 1.08
N ARG A 37 -11.18 -6.29 2.11
CA ARG A 37 -11.50 -6.51 3.52
C ARG A 37 -12.38 -5.42 4.13
N GLY A 38 -12.80 -4.42 3.36
CA GLY A 38 -13.63 -3.32 3.83
C GLY A 38 -12.86 -2.23 4.59
N TYR A 39 -11.56 -2.04 4.29
CA TYR A 39 -10.82 -0.86 4.75
C TYR A 39 -10.99 0.31 3.77
N VAL A 40 -10.92 1.54 4.30
CA VAL A 40 -11.01 2.77 3.50
C VAL A 40 -9.68 3.00 2.81
N VAL A 41 -9.60 2.66 1.53
CA VAL A 41 -8.44 2.96 0.69
C VAL A 41 -8.79 4.12 -0.23
N ALA A 42 -7.91 5.13 -0.30
CA ALA A 42 -8.13 6.29 -1.17
C ALA A 42 -7.96 5.87 -2.65
N PRO A 43 -8.89 6.20 -3.55
CA PRO A 43 -8.74 5.89 -4.98
C PRO A 43 -7.41 6.36 -5.61
N PRO A 44 -6.88 7.56 -5.27
CA PRO A 44 -5.58 8.02 -5.76
C PRO A 44 -4.40 7.11 -5.35
N ASP A 45 -4.52 6.37 -4.24
CA ASP A 45 -3.48 5.43 -3.80
C ASP A 45 -3.45 4.15 -4.63
N LEU A 46 -4.61 3.73 -5.17
CA LEU A 46 -4.76 2.56 -6.06
C LEU A 46 -4.39 2.89 -7.51
N GLU A 47 -4.67 4.12 -7.94
CA GLU A 47 -4.36 4.63 -9.28
C GLU A 47 -2.93 5.20 -9.39
N LEU A 48 -2.14 5.12 -8.32
CA LEU A 48 -0.77 5.60 -8.31
C LEU A 48 0.05 4.89 -9.40
N THR A 49 0.69 5.66 -10.27
CA THR A 49 1.60 5.10 -11.29
C THR A 49 2.96 4.79 -10.69
N LEU A 50 3.71 3.86 -11.29
CA LEU A 50 5.07 3.53 -10.86
C LEU A 50 6.00 4.76 -10.86
N SER A 51 5.84 5.65 -11.85
CA SER A 51 6.60 6.90 -11.92
C SER A 51 6.32 7.82 -10.73
N ALA A 52 5.05 8.00 -10.38
CA ALA A 52 4.63 8.80 -9.23
C ALA A 52 5.08 8.17 -7.92
N PHE A 53 5.02 6.84 -7.81
CA PHE A 53 5.54 6.10 -6.66
C PHE A 53 7.02 6.41 -6.42
N ARG A 54 7.85 6.41 -7.47
CA ARG A 54 9.26 6.77 -7.36
C ARG A 54 9.49 8.24 -7.03
N SER A 55 8.66 9.14 -7.54
CA SER A 55 8.74 10.55 -7.15
C SER A 55 8.45 10.77 -5.66
N LEU A 56 7.55 9.97 -5.07
CA LEU A 56 7.15 10.08 -3.66
C LEU A 56 8.12 9.37 -2.71
N TYR A 57 8.49 8.13 -3.03
CA TYR A 57 9.25 7.25 -2.14
C TYR A 57 10.73 7.14 -2.51
N GLY A 58 11.11 7.56 -3.71
CA GLY A 58 12.45 7.44 -4.26
C GLY A 58 12.66 6.12 -5.02
N GLU A 59 13.83 6.01 -5.64
CA GLU A 59 14.24 4.80 -6.36
C GLU A 59 14.69 3.67 -5.43
N TYR A 60 15.09 4.01 -4.21
CA TYR A 60 15.35 3.09 -3.10
C TYR A 60 14.45 3.48 -1.93
N PRO A 61 13.19 3.04 -1.95
CA PRO A 61 12.22 3.48 -0.96
C PRO A 61 12.51 2.86 0.41
N ASP A 62 12.44 3.69 1.45
CA ASP A 62 12.53 3.24 2.85
C ASP A 62 11.22 2.53 3.24
N LEU A 63 11.34 1.32 3.79
CA LEU A 63 10.20 0.51 4.23
C LEU A 63 9.36 1.23 5.29
N GLU A 64 9.98 2.04 6.14
CA GLU A 64 9.25 2.81 7.16
C GLU A 64 8.36 3.88 6.54
N ARG A 65 8.78 4.45 5.41
CA ARG A 65 8.00 5.44 4.66
C ARG A 65 6.87 4.80 3.86
N LEU A 66 6.99 3.52 3.52
CA LEU A 66 5.98 2.72 2.83
C LEU A 66 4.83 2.25 3.71
N ARG A 67 4.89 2.53 5.03
CA ARG A 67 3.91 2.06 6.00
C ARG A 67 2.50 2.57 5.67
N ILE A 68 1.55 1.64 5.55
CA ILE A 68 0.15 1.92 5.25
C ILE A 68 -0.62 2.06 6.57
N SER A 69 -1.39 3.13 6.72
CA SER A 69 -2.29 3.33 7.85
C SER A 69 -3.67 3.67 7.31
N THR A 70 -4.64 2.78 7.50
CA THR A 70 -6.03 2.92 7.01
C THR A 70 -7.03 2.59 8.13
N ASN A 71 -8.22 3.19 8.05
CA ASN A 71 -9.34 2.93 8.94
C ASN A 71 -10.31 1.92 8.30
N LEU A 72 -10.92 1.07 9.12
CA LEU A 72 -11.96 0.15 8.67
C LEU A 72 -13.24 0.94 8.31
N VAL A 73 -13.85 0.67 7.15
CA VAL A 73 -15.08 1.35 6.67
C VAL A 73 -16.23 1.21 7.67
N SER A 74 -16.29 0.06 8.34
CA SER A 74 -17.42 -0.33 9.20
C SER A 74 -17.45 0.33 10.57
N ASP A 75 -16.43 1.09 10.98
CA ASP A 75 -16.43 1.65 12.34
C ASP A 75 -15.65 2.97 12.50
N PRO A 76 -16.26 4.13 12.15
CA PRO A 76 -15.78 5.44 12.61
C PRO A 76 -15.98 5.66 14.13
N SER A 77 -16.53 4.68 14.88
CA SER A 77 -16.82 4.73 16.30
C SER A 77 -15.86 3.92 17.20
N LYS A 78 -14.83 3.23 16.67
CA LYS A 78 -13.72 2.69 17.49
C LYS A 78 -12.76 3.78 18.00
N LYS A 79 -13.27 4.97 18.30
CA LYS A 79 -12.71 5.79 19.37
C LYS A 79 -13.02 5.04 20.68
N VAL A 80 -12.19 4.06 21.00
CA VAL A 80 -12.23 3.37 22.29
C VAL A 80 -11.98 4.44 23.34
N SER A 81 -13.05 5.00 23.92
CA SER A 81 -12.93 5.73 25.17
C SER A 81 -12.29 4.75 26.15
N PRO A 82 -11.17 5.09 26.78
CA PRO A 82 -10.59 4.23 27.79
C PRO A 82 -11.69 3.90 28.80
N PRO A 83 -11.85 2.63 29.20
CA PRO A 83 -12.79 2.30 30.26
C PRO A 83 -12.47 3.16 31.47
N PRO A 84 -13.49 3.62 32.23
CA PRO A 84 -13.24 4.31 33.48
C PRO A 84 -12.26 3.49 34.33
N PHE A 85 -11.25 4.20 34.84
CA PHE A 85 -10.04 3.70 35.51
C PHE A 85 -10.35 2.85 36.76
N SER A 86 -10.95 1.67 36.62
CA SER A 86 -11.07 0.67 37.68
C SER A 86 -11.68 -0.63 37.17
N GLU A 87 -10.94 -1.42 36.38
CA GLU A 87 -10.90 -2.88 36.57
C GLU A 87 -9.84 -3.53 35.68
N THR A 88 -9.07 -4.41 36.30
CA THR A 88 -7.84 -5.03 35.82
C THR A 88 -8.09 -6.35 35.10
N LEU A 89 -7.28 -6.57 34.04
CA LEU A 89 -6.73 -7.83 33.48
C LEU A 89 -7.11 -8.18 32.03
N PRO A 90 -6.19 -8.86 31.30
CA PRO A 90 -5.77 -8.42 29.97
C PRO A 90 -6.46 -9.22 28.88
N LEU A 91 -6.86 -8.53 27.81
CA LEU A 91 -7.01 -9.20 26.53
C LEU A 91 -5.81 -8.84 25.66
N PRO A 92 -5.12 -9.83 25.05
CA PRO A 92 -4.11 -9.57 24.05
C PRO A 92 -4.86 -8.99 22.85
N ASN A 93 -4.85 -7.67 22.74
CA ASN A 93 -5.51 -6.98 21.65
C ASN A 93 -4.74 -7.28 20.36
N TYR A 94 -5.29 -8.22 19.59
CA TYR A 94 -4.76 -8.80 18.37
C TYR A 94 -4.89 -7.83 17.17
N TRP A 95 -4.40 -6.61 17.30
CA TRP A 95 -4.42 -5.61 16.21
C TRP A 95 -3.04 -5.08 15.81
N GLU A 96 -1.95 -5.53 16.41
CA GLU A 96 -0.63 -5.32 15.82
C GLU A 96 -0.42 -6.31 14.66
N ILE A 97 -0.71 -5.88 13.44
CA ILE A 97 -0.01 -6.45 12.27
C ILE A 97 1.34 -5.74 12.22
N ARG A 98 2.36 -6.32 12.87
CA ARG A 98 3.76 -6.04 12.51
C ARG A 98 4.04 -6.78 11.21
N VAL A 99 4.24 -6.03 10.14
CA VAL A 99 4.95 -6.50 8.96
C VAL A 99 6.43 -6.31 9.22
#